data_AF-A0A9D4ADZ0-F1
#
_entry.id   AF-A0A9D4ADZ0-F1
#
_cell.length_a   1.000
_cell.length_b   1.000
_cell.length_c   1.000
_cell.angle_alpha   90.00
_cell.angle_beta   90.00
_cell.angle_gamma   90.00
#
_symmetry.space_group_name_H-M   'P 1'
#
loop_
_entity.id
_entity.type
_entity.pdbx_description
1 polymer ?
#
loop_
_entity_poly.entity_id
_entity_poly.type
_entity_poly.pdbx_seq_one_letter_code
_entity_poly.pdbx_strand_id
1 'polypeptide(L)'
;MSVVDVALSPVRREAVHSSGYCCNQAGDSILIYLSVSGSVIPMRVLKSDSIASVKLRIQTCKGFVVKKQRLVFEGRELARNDSLVKDYGLKGGNFLHLVLKLSNLLLITVRTSCGKEFELHVDRFRNVGYLKQRIVKQGKGFVDVDEQEIFCNGEKLDDQKLIDDLCKDSDAVIHLMVQKSAKVRAKPVEPVRDFWFEPVIVNPKVKLPCFMWDMIHSTFDGLDIGNQPIRSPEGTGGAYFMQDKLGVDYVSVFKPIDEEPMAVNNPHGVHGSSNGEGLKKGTGVGGGAVREVAAYILDHPKSGPRSLSGEMSGFAGVPPTCMVQCLHKGFNHPNGYKCAPENVKVGSLQMYMKNAGSGEDVGPGGFPVDEVHRISVLDIRMANADRHAGNILIGKGENDQTVLIPIDHGYCLPENFQDCTFDWLYWPQSRQPYSQETIDYIKSLDAEQDVALLRFYGWDVPVECPRTLSISTMLLKKAVDRGLTTPFAIGSIMCRETVNKESVIEQIVDEAQDLLLPGMSEAAFMETVSQVMDSWLDKLTN
;
A
#
# COMPACT_ATOMS: atom_id res chain seq x y z
N MET A 1 30.92 46.71 -47.34
CA MET A 1 31.14 45.78 -48.48
C MET A 1 31.17 44.38 -47.89
N SER A 2 30.10 43.57 -47.90
CA SER A 2 29.49 42.80 -49.02
C SER A 2 30.54 41.86 -49.68
N VAL A 3 30.39 40.57 -49.94
CA VAL A 3 29.30 39.60 -50.19
C VAL A 3 29.90 38.18 -50.00
N VAL A 4 29.07 37.22 -49.52
CA VAL A 4 28.93 35.75 -49.78
C VAL A 4 29.88 35.13 -50.87
N ASP A 5 30.35 33.86 -50.87
CA ASP A 5 29.57 32.61 -50.96
C ASP A 5 30.40 31.30 -51.16
N VAL A 6 29.76 30.17 -50.82
CA VAL A 6 29.89 28.75 -51.25
C VAL A 6 31.15 27.86 -50.99
N ALA A 7 30.92 26.87 -50.10
CA ALA A 7 31.17 25.40 -50.11
C ALA A 7 32.31 24.71 -50.89
N LEU A 8 32.91 23.67 -50.28
CA LEU A 8 32.85 22.25 -50.73
C LEU A 8 33.44 21.26 -49.68
N SER A 9 32.82 20.08 -49.64
CA SER A 9 32.79 18.97 -48.65
C SER A 9 34.10 18.29 -48.18
N PRO A 10 34.07 17.55 -47.04
CA PRO A 10 35.13 16.65 -46.60
C PRO A 10 35.00 15.22 -47.17
N VAL A 11 36.14 14.56 -47.40
CA VAL A 11 36.26 13.21 -47.95
C VAL A 11 36.25 12.13 -46.85
N ARG A 12 35.21 11.29 -46.92
CA ARG A 12 35.11 9.83 -46.79
C ARG A 12 35.97 9.05 -45.76
N ARG A 13 35.26 8.28 -44.93
CA ARG A 13 35.34 6.80 -44.94
C ARG A 13 33.92 6.20 -44.93
N GLU A 14 33.59 5.45 -45.99
CA GLU A 14 32.44 4.54 -46.12
C GLU A 14 32.65 3.34 -45.16
N ALA A 15 31.71 2.93 -44.31
CA ALA A 15 30.36 2.36 -44.49
C ALA A 15 30.35 0.83 -44.64
N VAL A 16 29.84 0.14 -43.60
CA VAL A 16 29.03 -1.07 -43.76
C VAL A 16 27.79 -0.90 -42.89
N HIS A 17 26.64 -1.08 -43.54
CA HIS A 17 25.29 -0.78 -43.08
C HIS A 17 24.90 -1.41 -41.73
N SER A 18 24.26 -0.61 -40.89
CA SER A 18 23.20 -1.05 -39.97
C SER A 18 22.15 0.05 -39.93
N SER A 19 21.08 -0.13 -40.70
CA SER A 19 19.92 0.76 -40.73
C SER A 19 19.24 0.78 -39.36
N GLY A 20 19.21 1.95 -38.73
CA GLY A 20 18.25 2.25 -37.68
C GLY A 20 16.86 2.44 -38.27
N TYR A 21 15.86 1.90 -37.57
CA TYR A 21 14.43 2.25 -37.46
C TYR A 21 13.88 1.13 -36.53
N CYS A 22 13.08 1.32 -35.48
CA CYS A 22 12.37 2.47 -34.94
C CYS A 22 11.74 2.04 -33.59
N CYS A 23 11.41 3.03 -32.76
CA CYS A 23 10.30 3.13 -31.79
C CYS A 23 10.03 2.10 -30.66
N ASN A 24 9.90 2.66 -29.46
CA ASN A 24 8.97 2.29 -28.39
C ASN A 24 7.66 1.67 -28.91
N GLN A 25 7.28 0.50 -28.39
CA GLN A 25 5.87 0.10 -28.30
C GLN A 25 5.58 -0.53 -26.94
N ALA A 26 4.77 0.17 -26.14
CA ALA A 26 4.06 -0.36 -24.98
C ALA A 26 2.96 -1.40 -25.34
N GLY A 27 2.98 -1.95 -26.56
CA GLY A 27 1.92 -2.79 -27.14
C GLY A 27 2.22 -4.30 -27.23
N ASP A 28 3.41 -4.74 -26.80
CA ASP A 28 3.87 -6.12 -26.99
C ASP A 28 3.85 -7.00 -25.73
N SER A 29 3.66 -6.43 -24.53
CA SER A 29 3.46 -7.21 -23.31
C SER A 29 2.02 -7.70 -23.21
N ILE A 30 1.85 -9.01 -23.02
CA ILE A 30 0.56 -9.65 -22.79
C ILE A 30 0.54 -10.36 -21.43
N LEU A 31 -0.61 -10.35 -20.78
CA LEU A 31 -0.85 -11.13 -19.58
C LEU A 31 -1.45 -12.48 -19.98
N ILE A 32 -0.78 -13.58 -19.70
CA ILE A 32 -1.32 -14.94 -19.88
C ILE A 32 -1.61 -15.57 -18.52
N TYR A 33 -2.53 -16.53 -18.47
CA TYR A 33 -2.90 -17.24 -17.26
C TYR A 33 -2.35 -18.67 -17.32
N LEU A 34 -1.33 -18.97 -16.52
CA LEU A 34 -0.79 -20.32 -16.39
C LEU A 34 -1.69 -21.14 -15.47
N SER A 35 -2.33 -22.17 -16.02
CA SER A 35 -3.16 -23.11 -15.28
C SER A 35 -2.36 -24.37 -14.93
N VAL A 36 -2.29 -24.71 -13.63
CA VAL A 36 -1.55 -25.85 -13.08
C VAL A 36 -2.34 -26.44 -11.91
N SER A 37 -2.78 -27.70 -12.01
CA SER A 37 -3.49 -28.43 -10.93
C SER A 37 -4.59 -27.62 -10.24
N GLY A 38 -5.47 -26.99 -11.03
CA GLY A 38 -6.60 -26.19 -10.52
C GLY A 38 -6.22 -24.79 -10.01
N SER A 39 -4.93 -24.45 -9.93
CA SER A 39 -4.45 -23.10 -9.64
C SER A 39 -4.26 -22.29 -10.93
N VAL A 40 -4.67 -21.03 -10.92
CA VAL A 40 -4.50 -20.08 -12.03
C VAL A 40 -3.49 -19.01 -11.62
N ILE A 41 -2.45 -18.82 -12.42
CA ILE A 41 -1.35 -17.90 -12.10
C ILE A 41 -1.20 -16.89 -13.24
N PRO A 42 -1.37 -15.58 -13.00
CA PRO A 42 -1.08 -14.56 -14.00
C PRO A 42 0.43 -14.47 -14.26
N MET A 43 0.83 -14.40 -15.53
CA MET A 43 2.21 -14.26 -15.96
C MET A 43 2.31 -13.28 -17.12
N ARG A 44 3.12 -12.22 -16.97
CA ARG A 44 3.43 -11.31 -18.09
C ARG A 44 4.52 -11.91 -18.96
N VAL A 45 4.25 -11.96 -20.26
CA VAL A 45 5.19 -12.37 -21.31
C VAL A 45 5.12 -11.38 -22.47
N LEU A 46 6.17 -11.30 -23.28
CA LEU A 46 6.12 -10.54 -24.52
C LEU A 46 5.54 -11.40 -25.63
N LYS A 47 4.83 -10.81 -26.59
CA LYS A 47 4.43 -11.49 -27.83
C LYS A 47 5.64 -12.04 -28.60
N SER A 48 6.78 -11.38 -28.44
CA SER A 48 8.09 -11.75 -28.99
C SER A 48 8.92 -12.67 -28.09
N ASP A 49 8.41 -13.08 -26.92
CA ASP A 49 9.08 -14.10 -26.11
C ASP A 49 9.10 -15.44 -26.86
N SER A 50 10.19 -16.18 -26.76
CA SER A 50 10.25 -17.56 -27.24
C SER A 50 9.59 -18.50 -26.24
N ILE A 51 9.11 -19.66 -26.70
CA ILE A 51 8.58 -20.67 -25.77
C ILE A 51 9.66 -21.12 -24.76
N ALA A 52 10.93 -21.11 -25.14
CA ALA A 52 12.04 -21.34 -24.22
C ALA A 52 12.08 -20.31 -23.08
N SER A 53 11.92 -19.01 -23.38
CA SER A 53 11.95 -17.95 -22.36
C SER A 53 10.72 -18.03 -21.44
N VAL A 54 9.55 -18.39 -21.97
CA VAL A 54 8.35 -18.65 -21.16
C VAL A 54 8.57 -19.84 -20.22
N LYS A 55 9.12 -20.96 -20.71
CA LYS A 55 9.45 -22.12 -19.86
C LYS A 55 10.46 -21.76 -18.79
N LEU A 56 11.49 -20.98 -19.12
CA LEU A 56 12.48 -20.51 -18.16
C LEU A 56 11.82 -19.64 -17.08
N ARG A 57 10.92 -18.73 -17.46
CA ARG A 57 10.14 -17.91 -16.52
C ARG A 57 9.28 -18.76 -15.58
N ILE A 58 8.66 -19.82 -16.08
CA ILE A 58 7.91 -20.78 -15.25
C ILE A 58 8.84 -21.53 -14.28
N GLN A 59 10.06 -21.88 -14.71
CA GLN A 59 11.06 -22.47 -13.81
C GLN A 59 11.45 -21.49 -12.69
N THR A 60 11.75 -20.24 -13.02
CA THR A 60 12.13 -19.23 -12.03
C THR A 60 10.99 -18.92 -11.05
N CYS A 61 9.77 -18.74 -11.55
CA CYS A 61 8.64 -18.30 -10.73
C CYS A 61 7.93 -19.44 -9.97
N LYS A 62 8.07 -20.69 -10.43
CA LYS A 62 7.33 -21.82 -9.86
C LYS A 62 8.22 -23.01 -9.49
N GLY A 63 9.44 -23.11 -10.03
CA GLY A 63 10.37 -24.21 -9.72
C GLY A 63 10.13 -25.48 -10.55
N PHE A 64 9.38 -25.42 -11.65
CA PHE A 64 9.28 -26.54 -12.60
C PHE A 64 10.50 -26.56 -13.52
N VAL A 65 11.28 -27.64 -13.58
CA VAL A 65 12.44 -27.67 -14.50
C VAL A 65 11.99 -27.66 -15.96
N VAL A 66 12.59 -26.76 -16.77
CA VAL A 66 12.23 -26.49 -18.18
C VAL A 66 12.05 -27.77 -19.00
N LYS A 67 12.98 -28.74 -18.87
CA LYS A 67 12.97 -29.99 -19.65
C LYS A 67 11.76 -30.89 -19.37
N LYS A 68 11.05 -30.66 -18.26
CA LYS A 68 9.87 -31.45 -17.83
C LYS A 68 8.56 -30.66 -17.99
N GLN A 69 8.63 -29.41 -18.43
CA GLN A 69 7.45 -28.59 -18.65
C GLN A 69 6.76 -28.94 -19.98
N ARG A 70 5.48 -29.30 -19.89
CA ARG A 70 4.60 -29.50 -21.05
C ARG A 70 3.52 -28.43 -21.08
N LEU A 71 3.70 -27.45 -21.96
CA LEU A 71 2.79 -26.31 -22.12
C LEU A 71 1.81 -26.58 -23.26
N VAL A 72 0.51 -26.41 -23.00
CA VAL A 72 -0.58 -26.67 -23.94
C VAL A 72 -1.49 -25.46 -24.01
N PHE A 73 -1.75 -24.97 -25.22
CA PHE A 73 -2.69 -23.90 -25.52
C PHE A 73 -3.69 -24.39 -26.58
N GLU A 74 -5.00 -24.24 -26.33
CA GLU A 74 -6.08 -24.71 -27.21
C GLU A 74 -5.92 -26.16 -27.70
N GLY A 75 -5.44 -27.05 -26.83
CA GLY A 75 -5.19 -28.46 -27.16
C GLY A 75 -3.91 -28.72 -27.97
N ARG A 76 -3.16 -27.67 -28.34
CA ARG A 76 -1.87 -27.76 -29.03
C ARG A 76 -0.72 -27.62 -28.05
N GLU A 77 0.24 -28.54 -28.12
CA GLU A 77 1.48 -28.44 -27.34
C GLU A 77 2.45 -27.41 -27.93
N LEU A 78 2.99 -26.55 -27.07
CA LEU A 78 4.05 -25.58 -27.39
C LEU A 78 5.42 -26.28 -27.40
N ALA A 79 5.61 -27.18 -28.37
CA ALA A 79 6.79 -28.04 -28.44
C ALA A 79 8.03 -27.36 -29.03
N ARG A 80 7.87 -26.31 -29.87
CA ARG A 80 8.98 -25.62 -30.53
C ARG A 80 9.50 -24.49 -29.66
N ASN A 81 10.66 -24.70 -29.04
CA ASN A 81 11.25 -23.77 -28.08
C ASN A 81 11.63 -22.40 -28.68
N ASP A 82 12.04 -22.38 -29.96
CA ASP A 82 12.46 -21.14 -30.64
C ASP A 82 11.30 -20.36 -31.26
N SER A 83 10.10 -20.96 -31.30
CA SER A 83 8.89 -20.26 -31.77
C SER A 83 8.46 -19.20 -30.76
N LEU A 84 7.88 -18.13 -31.28
CA LEU A 84 7.44 -17.01 -30.46
C LEU A 84 6.05 -17.27 -29.88
N VAL A 85 5.75 -16.63 -28.75
CA VAL A 85 4.43 -16.67 -28.11
C VAL A 85 3.33 -16.29 -29.10
N LYS A 86 3.54 -15.23 -29.90
CA LYS A 86 2.60 -14.81 -30.94
C LYS A 86 2.38 -15.82 -32.06
N ASP A 87 3.38 -16.65 -32.37
CA ASP A 87 3.30 -17.64 -33.46
C ASP A 87 2.33 -18.78 -33.13
N TYR A 88 2.07 -18.98 -31.84
CA TYR A 88 1.07 -19.92 -31.34
C TYR A 88 -0.31 -19.28 -31.12
N GLY A 89 -0.48 -18.00 -31.44
CA GLY A 89 -1.75 -17.28 -31.30
C GLY A 89 -2.10 -16.85 -29.88
N LEU A 90 -1.16 -16.95 -28.93
CA LEU A 90 -1.36 -16.52 -27.55
C LEU A 90 -1.54 -14.99 -27.48
N LYS A 91 -2.65 -14.58 -26.87
CA LYS A 91 -3.04 -13.17 -26.63
C LYS A 91 -3.24 -12.91 -25.14
N GLY A 92 -3.38 -11.63 -24.78
CA GLY A 92 -3.73 -11.23 -23.42
C GLY A 92 -5.03 -11.88 -22.98
N GLY A 93 -5.03 -12.42 -21.76
CA GLY A 93 -6.16 -13.12 -21.15
C GLY A 93 -6.26 -14.61 -21.47
N ASN A 94 -5.36 -15.17 -22.28
CA ASN A 94 -5.42 -16.59 -22.64
C ASN A 94 -4.86 -17.53 -21.56
N PHE A 95 -5.42 -18.74 -21.48
CA PHE A 95 -5.00 -19.78 -20.56
C PHE A 95 -3.95 -20.69 -21.19
N LEU A 96 -2.77 -20.74 -20.58
CA LEU A 96 -1.72 -21.68 -20.92
C LEU A 96 -1.71 -22.81 -19.88
N HIS A 97 -1.99 -24.04 -20.31
CA HIS A 97 -2.03 -25.18 -19.39
C HIS A 97 -0.64 -25.80 -19.27
N LEU A 98 -0.09 -25.86 -18.07
CA LEU A 98 1.05 -26.70 -17.78
C LEU A 98 0.56 -28.04 -17.23
N VAL A 99 0.74 -29.08 -18.04
CA VAL A 99 0.19 -30.41 -17.78
C VAL A 99 1.01 -31.13 -16.71
N LEU A 100 0.37 -31.43 -15.57
CA LEU A 100 0.90 -32.31 -14.54
C LEU A 100 0.24 -33.69 -14.65
N LYS A 101 1.02 -34.77 -14.56
CA LYS A 101 0.47 -36.12 -14.45
C LYS A 101 0.34 -36.47 -12.97
N LEU A 102 -0.77 -37.10 -12.59
CA LEU A 102 -1.00 -37.54 -11.20
C LEU A 102 0.07 -38.53 -10.73
N SER A 103 0.62 -39.35 -11.63
CA SER A 103 1.76 -40.23 -11.39
C SER A 103 3.05 -39.50 -10.97
N ASN A 104 3.11 -38.18 -11.13
CA ASN A 104 4.28 -37.38 -10.79
C ASN A 104 4.23 -36.85 -9.34
N LEU A 105 3.07 -36.92 -8.69
CA LEU A 105 2.95 -36.51 -7.31
C LEU A 105 3.63 -37.54 -6.40
N LEU A 106 4.33 -37.05 -5.38
CA LEU A 106 5.06 -37.82 -4.39
C LEU A 106 4.65 -37.33 -3.01
N LEU A 107 4.41 -38.27 -2.09
CA LEU A 107 4.19 -37.96 -0.68
C LEU A 107 5.55 -37.93 0.02
N ILE A 108 5.86 -36.80 0.65
CA ILE A 108 7.08 -36.63 1.45
C ILE A 108 6.71 -36.35 2.90
N THR A 109 7.52 -36.86 3.82
CA THR A 109 7.34 -36.65 5.25
C THR A 109 8.46 -35.75 5.75
N VAL A 110 8.08 -34.57 6.25
CA VAL A 110 9.02 -33.53 6.70
C VAL A 110 9.08 -33.54 8.22
N ARG A 111 10.27 -33.77 8.76
CA ARG A 111 10.58 -33.65 10.18
C ARG A 111 11.44 -32.40 10.42
N THR A 112 10.97 -31.50 11.27
CA THR A 112 11.71 -30.28 11.61
C THR A 112 12.66 -30.52 12.80
N SER A 113 13.65 -29.65 12.96
CA SER A 113 14.61 -29.65 14.08
C SER A 113 13.96 -29.48 15.46
N CYS A 114 12.72 -28.99 15.53
CA CYS A 114 11.93 -28.94 16.76
C CYS A 114 11.07 -30.20 17.01
N GLY A 115 11.26 -31.25 16.21
CA GLY A 115 10.60 -32.54 16.38
C GLY A 115 9.18 -32.64 15.82
N LYS A 116 8.70 -31.62 15.07
CA LYS A 116 7.39 -31.68 14.40
C LYS A 116 7.50 -32.46 13.10
N GLU A 117 6.51 -33.30 12.81
CA GLU A 117 6.44 -34.11 11.60
C GLU A 117 5.11 -33.87 10.87
N PHE A 118 5.17 -33.68 9.55
CA PHE A 118 3.98 -33.51 8.71
C PHE A 118 4.24 -33.98 7.28
N GLU A 119 3.16 -34.33 6.57
CA GLU A 119 3.22 -34.87 5.22
C GLU A 119 2.83 -33.83 4.16
N LEU A 120 3.50 -33.86 3.01
CA LEU A 120 3.26 -32.98 1.86
C LEU A 120 3.15 -33.79 0.58
N HIS A 121 2.16 -33.47 -0.26
CA HIS A 121 2.12 -33.92 -1.65
C HIS A 121 2.86 -32.91 -2.52
N VAL A 122 3.92 -33.35 -3.22
CA VAL A 122 4.75 -32.52 -4.07
C VAL A 122 4.98 -33.17 -5.43
N ASP A 123 5.05 -32.37 -6.50
CA ASP A 123 5.41 -32.87 -7.83
C ASP A 123 6.92 -33.15 -7.88
N ARG A 124 7.31 -34.37 -8.27
CA ARG A 124 8.72 -34.82 -8.27
C ARG A 124 9.63 -34.01 -9.22
N PHE A 125 9.08 -33.29 -10.20
CA PHE A 125 9.86 -32.45 -11.13
C PHE A 125 10.03 -31.00 -10.67
N ARG A 126 9.70 -30.72 -9.40
CA ARG A 126 10.06 -29.49 -8.70
C ARG A 126 11.48 -29.55 -8.15
N ASN A 127 12.08 -28.38 -7.93
CA ASN A 127 13.35 -28.26 -7.24
C ASN A 127 13.18 -28.15 -5.71
N VAL A 128 14.26 -28.34 -4.95
CA VAL A 128 14.28 -28.27 -3.48
C VAL A 128 13.95 -26.85 -2.97
N GLY A 129 14.27 -25.79 -3.72
CA GLY A 129 13.89 -24.42 -3.37
C GLY A 129 12.36 -24.23 -3.28
N TYR A 130 11.59 -24.81 -4.19
CA TYR A 130 10.13 -24.85 -4.11
C TYR A 130 9.64 -25.59 -2.84
N LEU A 131 10.34 -26.65 -2.46
CA LEU A 131 10.01 -27.44 -1.29
C LEU A 131 10.23 -26.67 0.02
N LYS A 132 11.31 -25.89 0.14
CA LYS A 132 11.52 -24.96 1.27
C LYS A 132 10.34 -24.01 1.46
N GLN A 133 9.88 -23.38 0.37
CA GLN A 133 8.73 -22.47 0.41
C GLN A 133 7.45 -23.18 0.87
N ARG A 134 7.23 -24.44 0.46
CA ARG A 134 6.08 -25.26 0.86
C ARG A 134 6.11 -25.63 2.34
N ILE A 135 7.29 -25.93 2.86
CA ILE A 135 7.53 -26.24 4.27
C ILE A 135 7.22 -25.02 5.15
N VAL A 136 7.63 -23.81 4.74
CA VAL A 136 7.29 -22.56 5.47
C VAL A 136 5.79 -22.32 5.56
N LYS A 137 5.08 -22.52 4.44
CA LYS A 137 3.64 -22.26 4.37
C LYS A 137 2.81 -23.24 5.22
N GLN A 138 3.29 -24.47 5.40
CA GLN A 138 2.53 -25.54 6.07
C GLN A 138 3.01 -25.80 7.51
N GLY A 139 4.29 -25.58 7.79
CA GLY A 139 4.86 -25.60 9.13
C GLY A 139 4.61 -24.28 9.84
N LYS A 140 3.42 -24.12 10.44
CA LYS A 140 3.09 -22.96 11.29
C LYS A 140 4.18 -22.72 12.35
N GLY A 141 5.07 -21.74 12.09
CA GLY A 141 6.11 -21.26 13.01
C GLY A 141 7.55 -21.42 12.51
N PHE A 142 8.12 -20.30 12.03
CA PHE A 142 9.54 -19.96 11.80
C PHE A 142 10.34 -20.74 10.74
N VAL A 143 10.98 -19.97 9.84
CA VAL A 143 12.43 -19.84 9.48
C VAL A 143 12.46 -19.14 8.10
N ASP A 144 13.30 -18.13 7.90
CA ASP A 144 13.57 -17.55 6.57
C ASP A 144 13.96 -18.66 5.58
N VAL A 145 13.50 -18.60 4.32
CA VAL A 145 13.83 -19.62 3.31
C VAL A 145 15.35 -19.80 3.18
N ASP A 146 16.10 -18.73 3.39
CA ASP A 146 17.56 -18.68 3.26
C ASP A 146 18.30 -19.29 4.45
N GLU A 147 17.64 -19.49 5.59
CA GLU A 147 18.24 -20.09 6.80
C GLU A 147 17.94 -21.60 6.94
N GLN A 148 17.10 -22.14 6.05
CA GLN A 148 16.72 -23.55 6.05
C GLN A 148 17.75 -24.42 5.35
N GLU A 149 18.21 -25.45 6.06
CA GLU A 149 18.95 -26.55 5.47
C GLU A 149 18.07 -27.79 5.45
N ILE A 150 17.76 -28.28 4.25
CA ILE A 150 17.01 -29.52 4.05
C ILE A 150 18.01 -30.66 3.85
N PHE A 151 17.84 -31.72 4.62
CA PHE A 151 18.63 -32.95 4.52
C PHE A 151 17.74 -34.12 4.12
N CYS A 152 18.26 -35.01 3.27
CA CYS A 152 17.67 -36.31 2.97
C CYS A 152 18.73 -37.38 3.23
N ASN A 153 18.41 -38.41 4.02
CA ASN A 153 19.35 -39.48 4.38
C ASN A 153 20.71 -39.00 4.92
N GLY A 154 20.74 -37.84 5.59
CA GLY A 154 21.96 -37.22 6.12
C GLY A 154 22.73 -36.34 5.14
N GLU A 155 22.34 -36.28 3.86
CA GLU A 155 22.94 -35.41 2.86
C GLU A 155 22.19 -34.08 2.73
N LYS A 156 22.92 -32.96 2.75
CA LYS A 156 22.37 -31.62 2.51
C LYS A 156 21.95 -31.48 1.05
N LEU A 157 20.74 -30.98 0.80
CA LEU A 157 20.19 -30.79 -0.53
C LEU A 157 20.45 -29.38 -1.07
N ASP A 158 20.83 -29.30 -2.35
CA ASP A 158 20.93 -28.05 -3.12
C ASP A 158 19.55 -27.61 -3.61
N ASP A 159 19.26 -26.30 -3.55
CA ASP A 159 17.98 -25.72 -3.94
C ASP A 159 17.60 -25.96 -5.40
N GLN A 160 18.59 -26.19 -6.27
CA GLN A 160 18.38 -26.51 -7.69
C GLN A 160 18.21 -28.01 -7.95
N LYS A 161 18.48 -28.88 -6.97
CA LYS A 161 18.31 -30.33 -7.10
C LYS A 161 16.83 -30.67 -7.27
N LEU A 162 16.51 -31.64 -8.13
CA LEU A 162 15.14 -32.10 -8.34
C LEU A 162 14.70 -33.05 -7.22
N ILE A 163 13.40 -33.05 -6.91
CA ILE A 163 12.81 -33.99 -5.95
C ILE A 163 12.89 -35.44 -6.51
N ASP A 164 12.76 -35.63 -7.82
CA ASP A 164 12.91 -36.92 -8.53
C ASP A 164 14.31 -37.55 -8.36
N ASP A 165 15.33 -36.71 -8.12
CA ASP A 165 16.70 -37.19 -7.87
C ASP A 165 16.89 -37.73 -6.44
N LEU A 166 15.91 -37.52 -5.54
CA LEU A 166 15.96 -37.94 -4.14
C LEU A 166 15.42 -39.36 -3.94
N CYS A 167 14.43 -39.77 -4.73
CA CYS A 167 13.92 -41.14 -4.75
C CYS A 167 13.29 -41.49 -6.11
N LYS A 168 13.68 -42.62 -6.69
CA LYS A 168 13.22 -43.08 -8.01
C LYS A 168 11.98 -43.97 -7.97
N ASP A 169 11.58 -44.41 -6.78
CA ASP A 169 10.42 -45.28 -6.59
C ASP A 169 9.15 -44.44 -6.42
N SER A 170 8.03 -44.82 -7.04
CA SER A 170 6.81 -44.01 -7.05
C SER A 170 6.09 -43.97 -5.71
N ASP A 171 6.32 -44.97 -4.85
CA ASP A 171 5.60 -45.18 -3.60
C ASP A 171 6.50 -44.97 -2.36
N ALA A 172 7.73 -44.48 -2.56
CA ALA A 172 8.68 -44.30 -1.47
C ALA A 172 8.41 -42.99 -0.69
N VAL A 173 8.33 -43.12 0.63
CA VAL A 173 8.22 -41.98 1.56
C VAL A 173 9.61 -41.39 1.79
N ILE A 174 9.80 -40.12 1.44
CA ILE A 174 11.07 -39.41 1.69
C ILE A 174 10.99 -38.68 3.04
N HIS A 175 11.88 -39.06 3.96
CA HIS A 175 12.07 -38.34 5.22
C HIS A 175 13.05 -37.17 5.04
N LEU A 176 12.55 -35.96 5.21
CA LEU A 176 13.36 -34.75 5.13
C LEU A 176 13.55 -34.13 6.50
N MET A 177 14.80 -33.82 6.85
CA MET A 177 15.11 -33.09 8.08
C MET A 177 15.37 -31.62 7.78
N VAL A 178 14.67 -30.72 8.44
CA VAL A 178 14.87 -29.27 8.30
C VAL A 178 15.61 -28.73 9.52
N GLN A 179 16.81 -28.21 9.32
CA GLN A 179 17.64 -27.62 10.38
C GLN A 179 17.87 -26.13 10.15
N LYS A 180 18.16 -25.40 11.24
CA LYS A 180 18.67 -24.03 11.18
C LYS A 180 20.18 -24.09 10.98
N SER A 181 20.71 -23.35 10.01
CA SER A 181 22.16 -23.29 9.81
C SER A 181 22.87 -22.74 11.06
N ALA A 182 23.83 -23.48 11.61
CA ALA A 182 24.70 -23.01 12.68
C ALA A 182 25.91 -22.28 12.05
N LYS A 183 25.85 -20.95 11.93
CA LYS A 183 26.99 -20.16 11.43
C LYS A 183 28.02 -19.95 12.55
N VAL A 184 29.09 -20.74 12.55
CA VAL A 184 30.32 -20.40 13.28
C VAL A 184 31.00 -19.25 12.54
N ARG A 185 31.08 -18.10 13.19
CA ARG A 185 31.51 -16.82 12.62
C ARG A 185 33.05 -16.76 12.55
N ALA A 186 33.63 -17.21 11.45
CA ALA A 186 34.92 -16.66 11.01
C ALA A 186 34.60 -15.36 10.27
N LYS A 187 34.80 -14.19 10.90
CA LYS A 187 34.41 -12.87 10.37
C LYS A 187 34.90 -12.69 8.92
N PRO A 188 34.01 -12.71 7.90
CA PRO A 188 34.19 -11.81 6.78
C PRO A 188 33.86 -10.41 7.32
N VAL A 189 34.54 -9.37 6.84
CA VAL A 189 34.05 -8.00 7.08
C VAL A 189 32.71 -7.91 6.36
N GLU A 190 31.61 -7.94 7.12
CA GLU A 190 30.27 -7.60 6.61
C GLU A 190 30.41 -6.23 5.94
N PRO A 191 29.95 -6.04 4.69
CA PRO A 191 29.81 -4.68 4.18
C PRO A 191 28.93 -3.95 5.20
N VAL A 192 29.43 -2.83 5.73
CA VAL A 192 28.68 -2.04 6.70
C VAL A 192 27.34 -1.72 6.04
N ARG A 193 26.25 -2.27 6.59
CA ARG A 193 24.91 -1.91 6.15
C ARG A 193 24.72 -0.45 6.54
N ASP A 194 24.83 0.43 5.56
CA ASP A 194 24.73 1.88 5.75
C ASP A 194 23.27 2.37 5.82
N PHE A 195 22.31 1.48 6.12
CA PHE A 195 20.90 1.79 6.25
C PHE A 195 20.19 0.90 7.30
N TRP A 196 19.06 1.37 7.81
CA TRP A 196 18.20 0.70 8.77
C TRP A 196 16.74 0.90 8.37
N PHE A 197 15.89 -0.11 8.46
CA PHE A 197 14.47 0.02 8.12
C PHE A 197 13.61 -0.99 8.87
N GLU A 198 12.71 -0.51 9.73
CA GLU A 198 11.87 -1.36 10.57
C GLU A 198 10.52 -0.71 10.89
N PRO A 199 9.45 -1.48 11.11
CA PRO A 199 8.18 -0.94 11.59
C PRO A 199 8.29 -0.45 13.04
N VAL A 200 7.57 0.63 13.35
CA VAL A 200 7.42 1.16 14.71
C VAL A 200 6.10 0.65 15.27
N ILE A 201 6.19 -0.27 16.23
CA ILE A 201 5.03 -0.85 16.92
C ILE A 201 5.06 -0.41 18.38
N VAL A 202 4.25 0.59 18.73
CA VAL A 202 4.18 1.15 20.09
C VAL A 202 3.60 0.14 21.07
N ASN A 203 2.50 -0.52 20.68
CA ASN A 203 1.88 -1.57 21.48
C ASN A 203 2.25 -2.96 20.93
N PRO A 204 3.05 -3.77 21.65
CA PRO A 204 3.51 -5.08 21.18
C PRO A 204 2.40 -6.10 20.88
N LYS A 205 1.16 -5.84 21.32
CA LYS A 205 -0.01 -6.69 21.03
C LYS A 205 -0.56 -6.48 19.62
N VAL A 206 -0.21 -5.36 18.97
CA VAL A 206 -0.61 -5.07 17.60
C VAL A 206 0.06 -6.06 16.65
N LYS A 207 -0.73 -6.68 15.77
CA LYS A 207 -0.25 -7.57 14.72
C LYS A 207 -0.52 -6.91 13.38
N LEU A 208 0.54 -6.63 12.63
CA LEU A 208 0.39 -6.12 11.27
C LEU A 208 -0.07 -7.26 10.34
N PRO A 209 -1.03 -6.99 9.43
CA PRO A 209 -1.51 -7.97 8.47
C PRO A 209 -0.45 -8.30 7.41
N CYS A 210 -0.61 -9.44 6.71
CA CYS A 210 0.40 -9.95 5.79
C CYS A 210 0.76 -8.97 4.66
N PHE A 211 -0.24 -8.29 4.07
CA PHE A 211 0.00 -7.33 2.99
C PHE A 211 0.82 -6.11 3.43
N MET A 212 0.77 -5.77 4.72
CA MET A 212 1.60 -4.69 5.29
C MET A 212 3.04 -5.16 5.48
N TRP A 213 3.23 -6.41 5.90
CA TRP A 213 4.57 -7.03 5.90
C TRP A 213 5.14 -7.20 4.50
N ASP A 214 4.33 -7.56 3.51
CA ASP A 214 4.75 -7.68 2.11
C ASP A 214 5.26 -6.33 1.58
N MET A 215 4.55 -5.23 1.89
CA MET A 215 5.00 -3.87 1.59
C MET A 215 6.33 -3.53 2.30
N ILE A 216 6.42 -3.77 3.62
CA ILE A 216 7.63 -3.48 4.40
C ILE A 216 8.83 -4.28 3.86
N HIS A 217 8.68 -5.58 3.63
CA HIS A 217 9.77 -6.42 3.10
C HIS A 217 10.17 -5.99 1.68
N SER A 218 9.20 -5.70 0.81
CA SER A 218 9.52 -5.27 -0.55
C SER A 218 10.24 -3.91 -0.57
N THR A 219 9.90 -2.99 0.34
CA THR A 219 10.62 -1.72 0.53
C THR A 219 12.02 -1.95 1.10
N PHE A 220 12.16 -2.84 2.09
CA PHE A 220 13.45 -3.25 2.63
C PHE A 220 14.36 -3.83 1.54
N ASP A 221 13.86 -4.76 0.73
CA ASP A 221 14.62 -5.42 -0.33
C ASP A 221 15.11 -4.44 -1.40
N GLY A 222 14.31 -3.41 -1.70
CA GLY A 222 14.72 -2.31 -2.57
C GLY A 222 15.90 -1.51 -2.00
N LEU A 223 15.83 -1.17 -0.70
CA LEU A 223 16.93 -0.47 -0.03
C LEU A 223 18.19 -1.34 0.11
N ASP A 224 18.06 -2.64 0.43
CA ASP A 224 19.17 -3.56 0.65
C ASP A 224 20.00 -3.80 -0.61
N ILE A 225 19.36 -3.82 -1.78
CA ILE A 225 20.06 -3.91 -3.07
C ILE A 225 20.62 -2.56 -3.55
N GLY A 226 20.33 -1.47 -2.84
CA GLY A 226 20.88 -0.13 -3.06
C GLY A 226 19.99 0.83 -3.86
N ASN A 227 18.72 0.49 -4.14
CA ASN A 227 17.80 1.43 -4.76
C ASN A 227 17.55 2.61 -3.82
N GLN A 228 17.72 3.82 -4.32
CA GLN A 228 17.63 5.03 -3.51
C GLN A 228 16.15 5.45 -3.36
N PRO A 229 15.73 5.96 -2.19
CA PRO A 229 14.47 6.68 -2.06
C PRO A 229 14.42 7.85 -3.05
N ILE A 230 13.33 7.96 -3.80
CA ILE A 230 13.15 9.00 -4.81
C ILE A 230 12.25 10.08 -4.22
N ARG A 231 12.80 11.25 -3.94
CA ARG A 231 12.02 12.38 -3.40
C ARG A 231 11.03 12.90 -4.45
N SER A 232 9.78 13.07 -4.04
CA SER A 232 8.78 13.80 -4.83
C SER A 232 9.23 15.25 -5.03
N PRO A 233 9.13 15.80 -6.26
CA PRO A 233 9.33 17.23 -6.48
C PRO A 233 8.12 18.07 -6.05
N GLU A 234 6.96 17.43 -5.87
CA GLU A 234 5.68 18.03 -5.50
C GLU A 234 5.39 17.84 -4.00
N GLY A 235 4.59 18.76 -3.46
CA GLY A 235 4.21 18.79 -2.04
C GLY A 235 4.94 19.87 -1.24
N THR A 236 4.61 19.97 0.05
CA THR A 236 5.15 20.97 0.98
C THR A 236 6.16 20.39 1.98
N GLY A 237 6.29 19.07 2.04
CA GLY A 237 7.20 18.33 2.92
C GLY A 237 7.91 17.19 2.19
N GLY A 238 8.75 16.45 2.92
CA GLY A 238 9.47 15.31 2.38
C GLY A 238 8.55 14.11 2.12
N ALA A 239 8.38 13.73 0.86
CA ALA A 239 7.74 12.49 0.45
C ALA A 239 8.68 11.71 -0.47
N TYR A 240 8.85 10.41 -0.20
CA TYR A 240 9.83 9.57 -0.89
C TYR A 240 9.18 8.32 -1.46
N PHE A 241 9.24 8.15 -2.77
CA PHE A 241 8.87 6.91 -3.43
C PHE A 241 9.96 5.86 -3.19
N MET A 242 9.53 4.72 -2.67
CA MET A 242 10.38 3.57 -2.38
C MET A 242 10.16 2.52 -3.47
N GLN A 243 11.25 1.97 -3.99
CA GLN A 243 11.21 1.02 -5.10
C GLN A 243 11.32 -0.42 -4.61
N ASP A 244 10.87 -1.36 -5.44
CA ASP A 244 11.10 -2.78 -5.24
C ASP A 244 12.57 -3.15 -5.46
N LYS A 245 12.92 -4.43 -5.26
CA LYS A 245 14.27 -4.96 -5.50
C LYS A 245 14.75 -4.75 -6.95
N LEU A 246 13.85 -4.71 -7.93
CA LEU A 246 14.23 -4.53 -9.32
C LEU A 246 14.48 -3.07 -9.67
N GLY A 247 14.04 -2.13 -8.82
CA GLY A 247 14.12 -0.69 -9.10
C GLY A 247 13.16 -0.26 -10.20
N VAL A 248 12.15 -1.07 -10.52
CA VAL A 248 11.23 -0.86 -11.65
C VAL A 248 9.90 -0.31 -11.18
N ASP A 249 9.36 -0.87 -10.10
CA ASP A 249 8.04 -0.50 -9.58
C ASP A 249 8.18 0.24 -8.24
N TYR A 250 7.28 1.20 -8.01
CA TYR A 250 7.11 1.81 -6.69
C TYR A 250 6.28 0.90 -5.80
N VAL A 251 6.73 0.73 -4.55
CA VAL A 251 6.12 -0.16 -3.55
C VAL A 251 5.40 0.64 -2.49
N SER A 252 6.00 1.73 -2.03
CA SER A 252 5.46 2.56 -0.96
C SER A 252 5.94 4.00 -1.07
N VAL A 253 5.24 4.89 -0.38
CA VAL A 253 5.62 6.29 -0.16
C VAL A 253 5.95 6.47 1.32
N PHE A 254 7.16 6.95 1.62
CA PHE A 254 7.60 7.26 2.97
C PHE A 254 7.59 8.78 3.20
N LYS A 255 6.95 9.24 4.28
CA LYS A 255 6.88 10.65 4.68
C LYS A 255 7.49 10.84 6.08
N PRO A 256 8.75 11.31 6.19
CA PRO A 256 9.40 11.55 7.48
C PRO A 256 8.77 12.69 8.28
N ILE A 257 8.58 12.48 9.58
CA ILE A 257 8.04 13.48 10.53
C ILE A 257 8.90 14.75 10.55
N ASP A 258 10.23 14.59 10.55
CA ASP A 258 11.17 15.71 10.65
C ASP A 258 11.30 16.51 9.34
N GLU A 259 10.70 16.02 8.26
CA GLU A 259 10.65 16.67 6.94
C GLU A 259 9.26 17.21 6.58
N GLU A 260 8.28 17.12 7.49
CA GLU A 260 6.96 17.71 7.32
C GLU A 260 7.05 19.24 7.10
N PRO A 261 5.98 19.88 6.59
CA PRO A 261 5.93 21.33 6.50
C PRO A 261 6.20 21.99 7.86
N MET A 262 7.08 22.99 7.87
CA MET A 262 7.55 23.69 9.08
C MET A 262 8.41 22.87 10.05
N ALA A 263 8.69 21.60 9.73
CA ALA A 263 9.61 20.77 10.51
C ALA A 263 11.09 21.18 10.29
N VAL A 264 11.93 20.76 11.24
CA VAL A 264 13.34 21.17 11.32
C VAL A 264 14.15 20.81 10.07
N ASN A 265 13.86 19.66 9.45
CA ASN A 265 14.58 19.16 8.28
C ASN A 265 13.72 19.22 7.01
N ASN A 266 12.73 20.11 6.93
CA ASN A 266 11.92 20.30 5.73
C ASN A 266 12.80 20.56 4.48
N PRO A 267 12.63 19.79 3.38
CA PRO A 267 13.49 19.90 2.20
C PRO A 267 13.22 21.12 1.31
N HIS A 268 12.11 21.83 1.53
CA HIS A 268 11.68 22.98 0.73
C HIS A 268 11.97 24.32 1.39
N GLY A 269 12.65 24.34 2.54
CA GLY A 269 13.01 25.57 3.24
C GLY A 269 11.84 26.22 3.99
N VAL A 270 10.70 25.53 4.10
CA VAL A 270 9.55 25.98 4.91
C VAL A 270 9.86 25.57 6.36
N HIS A 271 10.58 26.42 7.08
CA HIS A 271 11.03 26.17 8.45
C HIS A 271 10.35 27.09 9.46
N GLY A 272 10.27 26.63 10.71
CA GLY A 272 10.18 27.50 11.87
C GLY A 272 8.76 27.95 12.21
N SER A 273 7.91 26.99 12.59
CA SER A 273 6.71 27.34 13.36
C SER A 273 7.12 27.99 14.69
N SER A 274 6.62 29.18 14.97
CA SER A 274 6.95 29.95 16.18
C SER A 274 6.20 29.44 17.42
N ASN A 275 5.07 28.76 17.23
CA ASN A 275 4.18 28.25 18.27
C ASN A 275 3.99 26.72 18.23
N GLY A 276 4.62 26.01 17.27
CA GLY A 276 4.46 24.57 17.07
C GLY A 276 3.26 24.16 16.20
N GLU A 277 2.47 25.12 15.74
CA GLU A 277 1.35 24.91 14.81
C GLU A 277 1.85 24.60 13.39
N GLY A 278 1.17 23.65 12.73
CA GLY A 278 1.34 23.20 11.36
C GLY A 278 0.69 24.14 10.33
N LEU A 279 0.68 23.75 9.05
CA LEU A 279 0.14 24.61 7.98
C LEU A 279 -1.37 24.83 8.10
N LYS A 280 -2.07 23.94 8.82
CA LYS A 280 -3.50 24.01 9.10
C LYS A 280 -3.72 24.22 10.59
N LYS A 281 -4.64 25.10 10.93
CA LYS A 281 -4.97 25.39 12.33
C LYS A 281 -5.46 24.15 13.07
N GLY A 282 -5.04 24.04 14.32
CA GLY A 282 -5.33 22.85 15.13
C GLY A 282 -4.58 21.58 14.68
N THR A 283 -3.58 21.70 13.81
CA THR A 283 -2.63 20.61 13.53
C THR A 283 -1.24 21.05 13.99
N GLY A 284 -0.49 20.16 14.65
CA GLY A 284 0.87 20.43 15.10
C GLY A 284 1.93 19.97 14.08
N VAL A 285 3.08 20.64 14.06
CA VAL A 285 4.25 20.22 13.27
C VAL A 285 4.70 18.83 13.73
N GLY A 286 4.93 17.91 12.78
CA GLY A 286 5.36 16.54 13.09
C GLY A 286 4.21 15.59 13.47
N GLY A 287 2.96 16.06 13.40
CA GLY A 287 1.77 15.26 13.66
C GLY A 287 1.19 14.58 12.41
N GLY A 288 1.70 14.86 11.21
CA GLY A 288 1.13 14.36 9.96
C GLY A 288 1.23 12.84 9.81
N ALA A 289 2.41 12.28 10.09
CA ALA A 289 2.64 10.84 9.93
C ALA A 289 1.68 9.97 10.77
N VAL A 290 1.39 10.37 12.02
CA VAL A 290 0.45 9.63 12.88
C VAL A 290 -1.00 9.75 12.41
N ARG A 291 -1.36 10.88 11.78
CA ARG A 291 -2.69 11.12 11.19
C ARG A 291 -2.90 10.29 9.92
N GLU A 292 -1.87 10.12 9.10
CA GLU A 292 -1.88 9.21 7.94
C GLU A 292 -2.15 7.76 8.36
N VAL A 293 -1.51 7.29 9.44
CA VAL A 293 -1.75 5.95 9.99
C VAL A 293 -3.15 5.85 10.59
N ALA A 294 -3.61 6.88 11.31
CA ALA A 294 -4.96 6.93 11.87
C ALA A 294 -6.03 6.84 10.77
N ALA A 295 -5.87 7.53 9.64
CA ALA A 295 -6.79 7.47 8.52
C ALA A 295 -6.96 6.05 7.98
N TYR A 296 -5.86 5.29 7.83
CA TYR A 296 -5.95 3.88 7.44
C TYR A 296 -6.67 3.03 8.48
N ILE A 297 -6.36 3.21 9.77
CA ILE A 297 -6.99 2.45 10.87
C ILE A 297 -8.50 2.70 10.93
N LEU A 298 -8.92 3.96 10.81
CA LEU A 298 -10.31 4.41 10.89
C LEU A 298 -11.14 4.16 9.63
N ASP A 299 -10.49 3.91 8.48
CA ASP A 299 -11.16 3.49 7.27
C ASP A 299 -11.61 2.03 7.40
N HIS A 300 -12.73 1.78 8.07
CA HIS A 300 -13.22 0.44 8.30
C HIS A 300 -13.81 -0.19 7.03
N PRO A 301 -13.61 -1.49 6.78
CA PRO A 301 -14.33 -2.20 5.72
C PRO A 301 -15.83 -2.26 5.98
N LYS A 302 -16.61 -2.47 4.92
CA LYS A 302 -18.08 -2.65 5.02
C LYS A 302 -18.47 -3.84 5.90
N SER A 303 -17.62 -4.85 5.99
CA SER A 303 -17.84 -6.05 6.81
C SER A 303 -17.71 -5.80 8.32
N GLY A 304 -17.20 -4.63 8.73
CA GLY A 304 -17.07 -4.22 10.13
C GLY A 304 -15.69 -3.67 10.46
N PRO A 305 -15.40 -3.50 11.77
CA PRO A 305 -14.15 -2.89 12.24
C PRO A 305 -12.90 -3.58 11.67
N ARG A 306 -11.91 -2.77 11.28
CA ARG A 306 -10.65 -3.26 10.69
C ARG A 306 -9.90 -4.23 11.61
N SER A 307 -10.05 -4.09 12.92
CA SER A 307 -9.48 -5.00 13.92
C SER A 307 -9.98 -6.45 13.79
N LEU A 308 -11.09 -6.68 13.09
CA LEU A 308 -11.76 -7.98 12.95
C LEU A 308 -11.75 -8.53 11.52
N SER A 309 -11.72 -7.68 10.49
CA SER A 309 -11.96 -8.10 9.09
C SER A 309 -10.75 -8.75 8.42
N GLY A 310 -9.53 -8.28 8.73
CA GLY A 310 -8.32 -8.67 8.00
C GLY A 310 -8.27 -8.20 6.54
N GLU A 311 -9.24 -7.39 6.09
CA GLU A 311 -9.30 -6.85 4.74
C GLU A 311 -8.28 -5.73 4.53
N MET A 312 -7.74 -5.67 3.32
CA MET A 312 -6.75 -4.66 2.94
C MET A 312 -7.41 -3.28 2.81
N SER A 313 -8.43 -3.17 1.97
CA SER A 313 -9.15 -1.93 1.68
C SER A 313 -10.26 -1.67 2.68
N GLY A 314 -10.40 -0.42 3.12
CA GLY A 314 -11.57 0.02 3.88
C GLY A 314 -12.69 0.53 2.98
N PHE A 315 -13.69 1.18 3.58
CA PHE A 315 -14.84 1.75 2.90
C PHE A 315 -14.45 2.88 1.94
N ALA A 316 -13.61 3.81 2.37
CA ALA A 316 -13.09 4.92 1.57
C ALA A 316 -11.93 4.49 0.66
N GLY A 317 -11.22 3.41 1.02
CA GLY A 317 -10.13 2.88 0.21
C GLY A 317 -8.78 3.52 0.50
N VAL A 318 -8.55 3.97 1.75
CA VAL A 318 -7.24 4.47 2.18
C VAL A 318 -6.20 3.35 2.02
N PRO A 319 -5.08 3.58 1.33
CA PRO A 319 -4.06 2.55 1.15
C PRO A 319 -3.44 2.13 2.50
N PRO A 320 -2.99 0.87 2.63
CA PRO A 320 -2.29 0.40 3.83
C PRO A 320 -1.17 1.35 4.26
N THR A 321 -1.28 1.84 5.49
CA THR A 321 -0.35 2.83 6.04
C THR A 321 0.10 2.42 7.44
N CYS A 322 1.41 2.51 7.71
CA CYS A 322 1.98 2.16 9.02
C CYS A 322 3.14 3.09 9.39
N MET A 323 3.53 3.10 10.67
CA MET A 323 4.73 3.83 11.11
C MET A 323 5.98 2.98 10.90
N VAL A 324 7.04 3.60 10.37
CA VAL A 324 8.36 2.97 10.25
C VAL A 324 9.46 3.93 10.68
N GLN A 325 10.60 3.36 11.05
CA GLN A 325 11.86 4.05 11.23
C GLN A 325 12.80 3.67 10.08
N CYS A 326 13.46 4.65 9.48
CA CYS A 326 14.37 4.46 8.36
C CYS A 326 15.62 5.33 8.50
N LEU A 327 16.80 4.72 8.49
CA LEU A 327 18.07 5.39 8.32
C LEU A 327 18.51 5.18 6.88
N HIS A 328 18.60 6.26 6.11
CA HIS A 328 19.13 6.17 4.75
C HIS A 328 19.69 7.53 4.31
N LYS A 329 20.81 7.50 3.56
CA LYS A 329 21.50 8.70 3.06
C LYS A 329 20.70 9.53 2.05
N GLY A 330 19.73 8.91 1.39
CA GLY A 330 18.90 9.53 0.36
C GLY A 330 17.82 10.48 0.87
N PHE A 331 17.62 10.57 2.18
CA PHE A 331 16.70 11.54 2.79
C PHE A 331 17.35 12.90 3.01
N ASN A 332 16.57 13.90 3.45
CA ASN A 332 17.09 15.24 3.68
C ASN A 332 17.81 15.33 5.02
N HIS A 333 19.14 15.50 4.96
CA HIS A 333 20.03 15.63 6.13
C HIS A 333 20.83 16.94 6.04
N PRO A 334 20.25 18.09 6.42
CA PRO A 334 20.88 19.41 6.21
C PRO A 334 22.23 19.55 6.94
N ASN A 335 22.40 18.87 8.07
CA ASN A 335 23.65 18.85 8.85
C ASN A 335 24.66 17.77 8.39
N GLY A 336 24.39 17.13 7.25
CA GLY A 336 25.15 16.00 6.73
C GLY A 336 24.64 14.65 7.24
N TYR A 337 25.01 13.59 6.50
CA TYR A 337 24.63 12.22 6.81
C TYR A 337 25.77 11.46 7.49
N LYS A 338 25.44 10.79 8.59
CA LYS A 338 26.28 9.75 9.21
C LYS A 338 25.40 8.51 9.41
N CYS A 339 26.00 7.33 9.35
CA CYS A 339 25.31 6.09 9.72
C CYS A 339 25.18 6.02 11.26
N ALA A 340 24.36 6.89 11.83
CA ALA A 340 24.24 7.12 13.26
C ALA A 340 22.76 7.34 13.66
N PRO A 341 22.39 7.06 14.93
CA PRO A 341 21.02 7.19 15.40
C PRO A 341 20.39 8.57 15.16
N GLU A 342 21.17 9.66 15.18
CA GLU A 342 20.67 11.02 14.92
C GLU A 342 20.12 11.25 13.51
N ASN A 343 20.48 10.39 12.54
CA ASN A 343 19.99 10.46 11.17
C ASN A 343 18.85 9.45 10.89
N VAL A 344 18.40 8.70 11.91
CA VAL A 344 17.22 7.83 11.78
C VAL A 344 15.98 8.71 11.70
N LYS A 345 15.17 8.49 10.66
CA LYS A 345 13.92 9.21 10.44
C LYS A 345 12.75 8.31 10.77
N VAL A 346 11.76 8.86 11.49
CA VAL A 346 10.49 8.18 11.78
C VAL A 346 9.41 8.83 10.93
N GLY A 347 8.50 8.04 10.35
CA GLY A 347 7.50 8.55 9.43
C GLY A 347 6.43 7.54 9.06
N SER A 348 5.45 7.99 8.30
CA SER A 348 4.42 7.11 7.74
C SER A 348 4.93 6.44 6.46
N LEU A 349 4.62 5.16 6.30
CA LEU A 349 4.86 4.36 5.12
C LEU A 349 3.52 3.88 4.58
N GLN A 350 3.12 4.47 3.45
CA GLN A 350 1.88 4.17 2.77
C GLN A 350 2.14 3.33 1.51
N MET A 351 1.30 2.33 1.26
CA MET A 351 1.40 1.50 0.05
C MET A 351 1.22 2.35 -1.20
N TYR A 352 2.12 2.19 -2.16
CA TYR A 352 1.98 2.84 -3.45
C TYR A 352 0.88 2.16 -4.25
N MET A 353 -0.12 2.93 -4.65
CA MET A 353 -1.22 2.43 -5.47
C MET A 353 -1.01 2.82 -6.92
N LYS A 354 -1.03 1.83 -7.81
CA LYS A 354 -1.00 2.08 -9.25
C LYS A 354 -2.21 2.92 -9.66
N ASN A 355 -1.96 4.06 -10.27
CA ASN A 355 -2.97 5.04 -10.62
C ASN A 355 -2.73 5.60 -12.05
N ALA A 356 -3.71 6.35 -12.55
CA ALA A 356 -3.71 6.98 -13.86
C ALA A 356 -3.57 8.52 -13.77
N GLY A 357 -3.15 9.04 -12.62
CA GLY A 357 -3.08 10.48 -12.32
C GLY A 357 -3.90 10.87 -11.10
N SER A 358 -3.91 12.18 -10.83
CA SER A 358 -4.64 12.81 -9.75
C SER A 358 -6.06 13.19 -10.18
N GLY A 359 -6.93 13.53 -9.22
CA GLY A 359 -8.26 14.04 -9.51
C GLY A 359 -8.25 15.39 -10.25
N GLU A 360 -7.17 16.17 -10.12
CA GLU A 360 -6.99 17.46 -10.80
C GLU A 360 -6.88 17.29 -12.33
N ASP A 361 -6.42 16.12 -12.80
CA ASP A 361 -6.16 15.87 -14.22
C ASP A 361 -7.43 15.56 -15.04
N VAL A 362 -8.50 15.07 -14.40
CA VAL A 362 -9.69 14.51 -15.10
C VAL A 362 -10.96 15.35 -14.88
N GLY A 363 -10.97 16.22 -13.86
CA GLY A 363 -12.11 17.05 -13.51
C GLY A 363 -13.23 16.27 -12.81
N PRO A 364 -13.94 16.88 -11.83
CA PRO A 364 -14.77 16.13 -10.90
C PRO A 364 -16.08 15.56 -11.48
N GLY A 365 -16.55 16.08 -12.61
CA GLY A 365 -17.82 15.65 -13.22
C GLY A 365 -17.84 14.19 -13.68
N GLY A 366 -16.67 13.58 -13.91
CA GLY A 366 -16.55 12.19 -14.36
C GLY A 366 -16.45 11.14 -13.24
N PHE A 367 -16.39 11.57 -11.98
CA PHE A 367 -16.18 10.65 -10.87
C PHE A 367 -17.46 9.87 -10.50
N PRO A 368 -17.36 8.55 -10.19
CA PRO A 368 -18.49 7.79 -9.72
C PRO A 368 -19.03 8.36 -8.40
N VAL A 369 -20.36 8.43 -8.30
CA VAL A 369 -21.06 8.98 -7.13
C VAL A 369 -20.68 8.23 -5.84
N ASP A 370 -20.72 6.90 -5.89
CA ASP A 370 -20.42 6.05 -4.74
C ASP A 370 -18.99 6.24 -4.24
N GLU A 371 -18.02 6.50 -5.13
CA GLU A 371 -16.62 6.71 -4.75
C GLU A 371 -16.44 8.05 -4.02
N VAL A 372 -17.09 9.13 -4.51
CA VAL A 372 -17.10 10.43 -3.82
C VAL A 372 -17.79 10.32 -2.47
N HIS A 373 -18.91 9.58 -2.38
CA HIS A 373 -19.64 9.36 -1.14
C HIS A 373 -18.79 8.64 -0.10
N ARG A 374 -18.06 7.60 -0.50
CA ARG A 374 -17.16 6.86 0.39
C ARG A 374 -16.07 7.75 1.00
N ILE A 375 -15.46 8.59 0.18
CA ILE A 375 -14.44 9.56 0.62
C ILE A 375 -15.06 10.60 1.57
N SER A 376 -16.24 11.13 1.22
CA SER A 376 -16.91 12.15 2.04
C SER A 376 -17.24 11.67 3.45
N VAL A 377 -17.63 10.40 3.62
CA VAL A 377 -17.87 9.81 4.95
C VAL A 377 -16.60 9.82 5.80
N LEU A 378 -15.46 9.42 5.23
CA LEU A 378 -14.20 9.41 5.96
C LEU A 378 -13.71 10.84 6.27
N ASP A 379 -13.75 11.74 5.30
CA ASP A 379 -13.26 13.11 5.47
C ASP A 379 -14.12 13.91 6.48
N ILE A 380 -15.45 13.72 6.47
CA ILE A 380 -16.35 14.28 7.48
C ILE A 380 -15.95 13.78 8.87
N ARG A 381 -15.85 12.46 9.06
CA ARG A 381 -15.49 11.88 10.38
C ARG A 381 -14.17 12.41 10.91
N MET A 382 -13.18 12.56 10.03
CA MET A 382 -11.86 13.02 10.42
C MET A 382 -11.71 14.55 10.39
N ALA A 383 -12.77 15.31 10.06
CA ALA A 383 -12.70 16.76 9.88
C ALA A 383 -11.49 17.19 9.05
N ASN A 384 -11.29 16.56 7.88
CA ASN A 384 -10.12 16.79 7.04
C ASN A 384 -9.97 18.29 6.69
N ALA A 385 -8.80 18.87 6.94
CA ALA A 385 -8.52 20.28 6.69
C ALA A 385 -7.83 20.55 5.34
N ASP A 386 -7.61 19.50 4.54
CA ASP A 386 -6.87 19.62 3.27
C ASP A 386 -7.33 18.63 2.19
N ARG A 387 -8.64 18.31 2.13
CA ARG A 387 -9.13 17.48 1.02
C ARG A 387 -9.34 18.32 -0.23
N HIS A 388 -8.44 18.15 -1.21
CA HIS A 388 -8.60 18.63 -2.59
C HIS A 388 -8.45 17.50 -3.62
N ALA A 389 -8.79 17.78 -4.89
CA ALA A 389 -8.73 16.82 -5.98
C ALA A 389 -7.32 16.19 -6.19
N GLY A 390 -6.24 16.93 -5.90
CA GLY A 390 -4.86 16.44 -5.96
C GLY A 390 -4.56 15.35 -4.94
N ASN A 391 -5.28 15.34 -3.82
CA ASN A 391 -5.17 14.31 -2.76
C ASN A 391 -6.05 13.09 -3.04
N ILE A 392 -6.59 12.94 -4.25
CA ILE A 392 -7.37 11.78 -4.66
C ILE A 392 -6.77 11.24 -5.96
N LEU A 393 -6.28 10.00 -5.93
CA LEU A 393 -5.76 9.34 -7.12
C LEU A 393 -6.86 8.59 -7.87
N ILE A 394 -6.70 8.50 -9.19
CA ILE A 394 -7.62 7.76 -10.06
C ILE A 394 -7.04 6.38 -10.33
N GLY A 395 -7.68 5.34 -9.79
CA GLY A 395 -7.33 3.94 -9.99
C GLY A 395 -8.28 3.22 -10.94
N LYS A 396 -7.99 1.94 -11.16
CA LYS A 396 -8.86 1.01 -11.89
C LYS A 396 -9.20 -0.20 -11.02
N GLY A 397 -10.49 -0.46 -10.84
CA GLY A 397 -11.00 -1.65 -10.15
C GLY A 397 -10.94 -2.91 -11.02
N GLU A 398 -11.42 -4.04 -10.48
CA GLU A 398 -11.35 -5.36 -11.12
C GLU A 398 -12.04 -5.42 -12.50
N ASN A 399 -13.08 -4.61 -12.70
CA ASN A 399 -13.85 -4.52 -13.96
C ASN A 399 -13.50 -3.29 -14.81
N ASP A 400 -12.28 -2.76 -14.69
CA ASP A 400 -11.83 -1.52 -15.35
C ASP A 400 -12.64 -0.26 -14.98
N GLN A 401 -13.50 -0.36 -13.97
CA GLN A 401 -14.25 0.78 -13.42
C GLN A 401 -13.31 1.74 -12.69
N THR A 402 -13.56 3.04 -12.86
CA THR A 402 -12.85 4.10 -12.12
C THR A 402 -13.05 3.88 -10.62
N VAL A 403 -11.96 3.86 -9.86
CA VAL A 403 -11.98 3.91 -8.39
C VAL A 403 -11.21 5.12 -7.93
N LEU A 404 -11.63 5.74 -6.84
CA LEU A 404 -10.93 6.87 -6.24
C LEU A 404 -10.15 6.39 -5.03
N ILE A 405 -8.89 6.83 -4.92
CA ILE A 405 -7.98 6.40 -3.87
C ILE A 405 -7.60 7.64 -3.06
N PRO A 406 -8.21 7.87 -1.89
CA PRO A 406 -7.87 9.01 -1.04
C PRO A 406 -6.46 8.80 -0.47
N ILE A 407 -5.62 9.81 -0.61
CA ILE A 407 -4.27 9.86 -0.05
C ILE A 407 -4.11 11.16 0.75
N ASP A 408 -2.94 11.33 1.36
CA ASP A 408 -2.53 12.57 2.04
C ASP A 408 -3.48 13.05 3.15
N HIS A 409 -3.52 12.29 4.25
CA HIS A 409 -4.35 12.59 5.41
C HIS A 409 -3.58 13.29 6.53
N GLY A 410 -2.42 13.89 6.23
CA GLY A 410 -1.58 14.56 7.22
C GLY A 410 -2.26 15.69 7.99
N TYR A 411 -3.34 16.27 7.45
CA TYR A 411 -4.10 17.36 8.05
C TYR A 411 -5.54 16.97 8.47
N CYS A 412 -5.76 15.70 8.80
CA CYS A 412 -7.02 15.25 9.40
C CYS A 412 -6.94 15.25 10.94
N LEU A 413 -8.09 15.11 11.62
CA LEU A 413 -8.28 15.06 13.07
C LEU A 413 -7.77 16.30 13.84
N PRO A 414 -7.96 17.53 13.36
CA PRO A 414 -7.45 18.73 14.03
C PRO A 414 -8.04 18.92 15.44
N GLU A 415 -7.41 19.76 16.25
CA GLU A 415 -7.87 20.13 17.60
C GLU A 415 -9.15 21.01 17.56
N ASN A 416 -9.48 21.59 16.41
CA ASN A 416 -10.67 22.40 16.19
C ASN A 416 -11.11 22.31 14.73
N PHE A 417 -12.30 22.84 14.41
CA PHE A 417 -12.90 22.73 13.08
C PHE A 417 -12.55 23.88 12.12
N GLN A 418 -11.70 24.82 12.53
CA GLN A 418 -11.56 26.12 11.85
C GLN A 418 -11.14 26.01 10.37
N ASP A 419 -10.22 25.10 10.06
CA ASP A 419 -9.68 24.91 8.71
C ASP A 419 -10.27 23.70 7.98
N CYS A 420 -11.37 23.12 8.49
CA CYS A 420 -12.02 21.98 7.86
C CYS A 420 -12.45 22.32 6.42
N THR A 421 -11.92 21.58 5.44
CA THR A 421 -12.02 21.95 4.02
C THR A 421 -12.24 20.72 3.15
N PHE A 422 -13.32 20.74 2.37
CA PHE A 422 -13.72 19.67 1.47
C PHE A 422 -13.99 20.19 0.05
N ASP A 423 -13.06 19.94 -0.87
CA ASP A 423 -13.24 20.36 -2.27
C ASP A 423 -14.41 19.62 -2.95
N TRP A 424 -14.67 18.38 -2.54
CA TRP A 424 -15.79 17.58 -3.05
C TRP A 424 -17.16 18.18 -2.73
N LEU A 425 -17.29 19.15 -1.81
CA LEU A 425 -18.54 19.87 -1.59
C LEU A 425 -19.08 20.49 -2.87
N TYR A 426 -18.20 20.97 -3.75
CA TYR A 426 -18.60 21.68 -4.96
C TYR A 426 -18.85 20.75 -6.15
N TRP A 427 -18.61 19.45 -5.99
CA TRP A 427 -18.77 18.46 -7.06
C TRP A 427 -20.23 18.04 -7.23
N PRO A 428 -20.70 17.70 -8.44
CA PRO A 428 -22.11 17.30 -8.66
C PRO A 428 -22.57 16.10 -7.79
N GLN A 429 -21.66 15.18 -7.47
CA GLN A 429 -21.90 13.97 -6.70
C GLN A 429 -22.26 14.27 -5.23
N SER A 430 -21.77 15.37 -4.66
CA SER A 430 -22.04 15.74 -3.27
C SER A 430 -23.50 16.12 -3.01
N ARG A 431 -24.22 16.52 -4.05
CA ARG A 431 -25.65 16.87 -3.98
C ARG A 431 -26.56 15.67 -4.14
N GLN A 432 -26.01 14.48 -4.41
CA GLN A 432 -26.78 13.24 -4.48
C GLN A 432 -26.87 12.60 -3.09
N PRO A 433 -28.01 11.99 -2.73
CA PRO A 433 -28.18 11.35 -1.44
C PRO A 433 -27.32 10.09 -1.36
N TYR A 434 -26.77 9.82 -0.18
CA TYR A 434 -26.12 8.57 0.16
C TYR A 434 -27.04 7.39 -0.16
N SER A 435 -26.45 6.34 -0.73
CA SER A 435 -27.14 5.07 -0.90
C SER A 435 -27.48 4.46 0.46
N GLN A 436 -28.46 3.54 0.49
CA GLN A 436 -28.82 2.83 1.73
C GLN A 436 -27.62 2.09 2.33
N GLU A 437 -26.76 1.52 1.48
CA GLU A 437 -25.54 0.84 1.92
C GLU A 437 -24.57 1.80 2.63
N THR A 438 -24.40 3.01 2.11
CA THR A 438 -23.57 4.05 2.75
C THR A 438 -24.20 4.50 4.08
N ILE A 439 -25.52 4.65 4.13
CA ILE A 439 -26.25 4.99 5.37
C ILE A 439 -26.07 3.89 6.42
N ASP A 440 -26.18 2.63 6.04
CA ASP A 440 -26.01 1.49 6.95
C ASP A 440 -24.56 1.43 7.47
N TYR A 441 -23.58 1.70 6.60
CA TYR A 441 -22.18 1.85 7.00
C TYR A 441 -22.02 2.99 8.01
N ILE A 442 -22.56 4.18 7.75
CA ILE A 442 -22.51 5.33 8.67
C ILE A 442 -23.08 4.97 10.05
N LYS A 443 -24.23 4.29 10.08
CA LYS A 443 -24.90 3.87 11.32
C LYS A 443 -24.04 2.90 12.15
N SER A 444 -23.26 2.06 11.47
CA SER A 444 -22.39 1.06 12.12
C SER A 444 -21.15 1.64 12.80
N LEU A 445 -20.76 2.88 12.49
CA LEU A 445 -19.57 3.53 13.03
C LEU A 445 -19.71 3.84 14.52
N ASP A 446 -18.62 3.72 15.28
CA ASP A 446 -18.58 3.94 16.73
C ASP A 446 -17.31 4.69 17.13
N ALA A 447 -17.47 5.98 17.43
CA ALA A 447 -16.34 6.85 17.76
C ALA A 447 -15.62 6.47 19.06
N GLU A 448 -16.32 5.89 20.04
CA GLU A 448 -15.68 5.48 21.30
C GLU A 448 -14.77 4.27 21.06
N GLN A 449 -15.26 3.30 20.27
CA GLN A 449 -14.45 2.16 19.82
C GLN A 449 -13.28 2.62 18.95
N ASP A 450 -13.50 3.59 18.06
CA ASP A 450 -12.45 4.17 17.20
C ASP A 450 -11.34 4.82 18.03
N VAL A 451 -11.70 5.66 19.01
CA VAL A 451 -10.72 6.32 19.89
C VAL A 451 -9.96 5.28 20.72
N ALA A 452 -10.65 4.25 21.23
CA ALA A 452 -9.98 3.14 21.93
C ALA A 452 -9.03 2.37 21.01
N LEU A 453 -9.41 2.15 19.75
CA LEU A 453 -8.58 1.51 18.74
C LEU A 453 -7.33 2.33 18.44
N LEU A 454 -7.45 3.63 18.20
CA LEU A 454 -6.30 4.50 17.97
C LEU A 454 -5.34 4.49 19.16
N ARG A 455 -5.86 4.62 20.40
CA ARG A 455 -5.06 4.50 21.62
C ARG A 455 -4.36 3.14 21.72
N PHE A 456 -5.03 2.05 21.32
CA PHE A 456 -4.43 0.72 21.29
C PHE A 456 -3.25 0.63 20.32
N TYR A 457 -3.26 1.38 19.22
CA TYR A 457 -2.13 1.50 18.27
C TYR A 457 -1.04 2.48 18.73
N GLY A 458 -1.19 3.12 19.90
CA GLY A 458 -0.23 4.09 20.42
C GLY A 458 -0.42 5.50 19.88
N TRP A 459 -1.64 5.84 19.42
CA TRP A 459 -1.98 7.21 19.03
C TRP A 459 -2.01 8.11 20.27
N ASP A 460 -0.97 8.92 20.42
CA ASP A 460 -0.76 9.86 21.52
C ASP A 460 -0.78 11.28 20.96
N VAL A 461 -1.94 11.94 21.03
CA VAL A 461 -2.21 13.28 20.51
C VAL A 461 -3.04 14.06 21.53
N PRO A 462 -3.15 15.40 21.42
CA PRO A 462 -3.98 16.22 22.29
C PRO A 462 -5.43 15.71 22.36
N VAL A 463 -6.07 15.89 23.53
CA VAL A 463 -7.40 15.32 23.84
C VAL A 463 -8.51 15.87 22.92
N GLU A 464 -8.27 17.04 22.36
CA GLU A 464 -9.09 17.74 21.40
C GLU A 464 -9.21 16.96 20.08
N CYS A 465 -8.18 16.22 19.66
CA CYS A 465 -8.22 15.43 18.42
C CYS A 465 -9.25 14.26 18.49
N PRO A 466 -9.24 13.38 19.52
CA PRO A 466 -10.31 12.41 19.76
C PRO A 466 -11.72 13.04 19.89
N ARG A 467 -11.81 14.23 20.50
CA ARG A 467 -13.07 14.98 20.63
C ARG A 467 -13.60 15.37 19.26
N THR A 468 -12.76 15.94 18.38
CA THR A 468 -13.11 16.26 16.99
C THR A 468 -13.66 15.04 16.25
N LEU A 469 -13.02 13.87 16.35
CA LEU A 469 -13.51 12.63 15.74
C LEU A 469 -14.91 12.24 16.27
N SER A 470 -15.10 12.35 17.59
CA SER A 470 -16.35 11.99 18.26
C SER A 470 -17.50 12.92 17.87
N ILE A 471 -17.26 14.23 17.86
CA ILE A 471 -18.24 15.24 17.45
C ILE A 471 -18.60 15.08 15.97
N SER A 472 -17.59 14.89 15.10
CA SER A 472 -17.81 14.72 13.65
C SER A 472 -18.58 13.46 13.32
N THR A 473 -18.25 12.34 13.98
CA THR A 473 -18.97 11.08 13.81
C THR A 473 -20.40 11.19 14.33
N MET A 474 -20.60 11.88 15.46
CA MET A 474 -21.94 12.17 16.01
C MET A 474 -22.78 13.00 15.04
N LEU A 475 -22.21 14.07 14.48
CA LEU A 475 -22.85 14.91 13.46
C LEU A 475 -23.30 14.07 12.28
N LEU A 476 -22.39 13.27 11.72
CA LEU A 476 -22.67 12.44 10.55
C LEU A 476 -23.83 11.47 10.81
N LYS A 477 -23.83 10.77 11.97
CA LYS A 477 -24.90 9.83 12.33
C LYS A 477 -26.24 10.54 12.57
N LYS A 478 -26.25 11.59 13.41
CA LYS A 478 -27.47 12.34 13.74
C LYS A 478 -28.09 13.04 12.52
N ALA A 479 -27.26 13.55 11.60
CA ALA A 479 -27.73 14.19 10.39
C ALA A 479 -28.42 13.20 9.45
N VAL A 480 -27.80 12.03 9.22
CA VAL A 480 -28.39 10.96 8.40
C VAL A 480 -29.68 10.41 9.01
N ASP A 481 -29.74 10.26 10.33
CA ASP A 481 -30.96 9.81 11.03
C ASP A 481 -32.13 10.81 10.90
N ARG A 482 -31.84 12.09 10.64
CA ARG A 482 -32.82 13.16 10.37
C ARG A 482 -33.12 13.37 8.88
N GLY A 483 -32.58 12.53 8.00
CA GLY A 483 -32.84 12.62 6.56
C GLY A 483 -31.94 13.60 5.81
N LEU A 484 -30.93 14.20 6.46
CA LEU A 484 -29.84 14.90 5.76
C LEU A 484 -28.90 13.84 5.17
N THR A 485 -29.21 13.38 3.96
CA THR A 485 -28.50 12.25 3.34
C THR A 485 -27.51 12.67 2.26
N THR A 486 -27.29 13.96 1.98
CA THR A 486 -26.30 14.37 0.96
C THR A 486 -24.97 14.75 1.62
N PRO A 487 -23.80 14.37 1.03
CA PRO A 487 -22.50 14.88 1.47
C PRO A 487 -22.46 16.40 1.58
N PHE A 488 -23.09 17.11 0.63
CA PHE A 488 -23.17 18.57 0.63
C PHE A 488 -23.83 19.11 1.90
N ALA A 489 -25.00 18.60 2.27
CA ALA A 489 -25.74 19.10 3.44
C ALA A 489 -24.93 18.93 4.74
N ILE A 490 -24.27 17.78 4.92
CA ILE A 490 -23.50 17.51 6.14
C ILE A 490 -22.15 18.23 6.13
N GLY A 491 -21.42 18.20 5.01
CA GLY A 491 -20.12 18.86 4.92
C GLY A 491 -20.22 20.39 4.99
N SER A 492 -21.32 20.99 4.51
CA SER A 492 -21.57 22.44 4.68
C SER A 492 -21.78 22.87 6.13
N ILE A 493 -22.14 21.96 7.04
CA ILE A 493 -22.18 22.25 8.49
C ILE A 493 -20.76 22.41 9.05
N MET A 494 -19.79 21.67 8.49
CA MET A 494 -18.41 21.63 8.97
C MET A 494 -17.50 22.71 8.40
N CYS A 495 -17.72 23.10 7.14
CA CYS A 495 -16.86 24.06 6.46
C CYS A 495 -17.34 25.50 6.68
N ARG A 496 -16.40 26.41 6.90
CA ARG A 496 -16.67 27.85 6.92
C ARG A 496 -17.03 28.35 5.51
N GLU A 497 -18.05 29.19 5.38
CA GLU A 497 -18.39 29.85 4.11
C GLU A 497 -17.33 30.87 3.68
N THR A 498 -16.74 31.55 4.65
CA THR A 498 -15.63 32.48 4.47
C THR A 498 -14.69 32.35 5.67
N VAL A 499 -13.42 32.74 5.52
CA VAL A 499 -12.43 32.66 6.61
C VAL A 499 -12.87 33.37 7.91
N ASN A 500 -13.77 34.34 7.82
CA ASN A 500 -14.24 35.16 8.95
C ASN A 500 -15.60 34.71 9.53
N LYS A 501 -16.29 33.77 8.91
CA LYS A 501 -17.60 33.28 9.37
C LYS A 501 -17.44 31.85 9.87
N GLU A 502 -17.62 31.66 11.17
CA GLU A 502 -17.62 30.35 11.81
C GLU A 502 -18.63 29.41 11.13
N SER A 503 -18.21 28.16 10.99
CA SER A 503 -19.07 27.07 10.53
C SER A 503 -20.12 26.74 11.59
N VAL A 504 -21.16 26.03 11.18
CA VAL A 504 -22.23 25.62 12.11
C VAL A 504 -21.69 24.67 13.17
N ILE A 505 -20.74 23.79 12.83
CA ILE A 505 -20.13 22.88 13.82
C ILE A 505 -19.32 23.63 14.87
N GLU A 506 -18.64 24.72 14.50
CA GLU A 506 -17.93 25.58 15.46
C GLU A 506 -18.92 26.24 16.41
N GLN A 507 -20.01 26.82 15.88
CA GLN A 507 -21.05 27.42 16.70
C GLN A 507 -21.71 26.42 17.66
N ILE A 508 -21.91 25.17 17.22
CA ILE A 508 -22.41 24.07 18.08
C ILE A 508 -21.45 23.80 19.24
N VAL A 509 -20.14 23.73 18.94
CA VAL A 509 -19.10 23.47 19.95
C VAL A 509 -18.98 24.63 20.93
N ASP A 510 -18.99 25.87 20.43
CA ASP A 510 -18.90 27.08 21.26
C ASP A 510 -20.14 27.26 22.13
N GLU A 511 -21.35 27.06 21.58
CA GLU A 511 -22.60 27.09 22.35
C GLU A 511 -22.61 26.02 23.45
N ALA A 512 -22.13 24.81 23.15
CA ALA A 512 -21.98 23.77 24.16
C ALA A 512 -20.93 24.14 25.23
N GLN A 513 -19.85 24.80 24.85
CA GLN A 513 -18.80 25.26 25.75
C GLN A 513 -19.28 26.38 26.68
N ASP A 514 -20.12 27.29 26.19
CA ASP A 514 -20.74 28.38 26.97
C ASP A 514 -21.77 27.86 27.98
N LEU A 515 -22.40 26.73 27.69
CA LEU A 515 -23.35 26.07 28.59
C LEU A 515 -22.67 25.24 29.70
N LEU A 516 -21.36 25.00 29.61
CA LEU A 516 -20.63 24.25 30.62
C LEU A 516 -20.38 25.06 31.90
N LEU A 517 -20.68 24.44 33.04
CA LEU A 517 -20.27 24.94 34.35
C LEU A 517 -18.81 24.54 34.65
N PRO A 518 -18.05 25.36 35.42
CA PRO A 518 -16.70 25.00 35.84
C PRO A 518 -16.66 23.64 36.57
N GLY A 519 -15.76 22.75 36.14
CA GLY A 519 -15.55 21.43 36.77
C GLY A 519 -16.40 20.28 36.20
N MET A 520 -17.16 20.51 35.12
CA MET A 520 -17.87 19.43 34.42
C MET A 520 -16.91 18.47 33.68
N SER A 521 -17.29 17.19 33.62
CA SER A 521 -16.50 16.13 32.97
C SER A 521 -16.63 16.17 31.44
N GLU A 522 -15.65 15.60 30.72
CA GLU A 522 -15.70 15.42 29.25
C GLU A 522 -16.99 14.75 28.76
N ALA A 523 -17.50 13.74 29.48
CA ALA A 523 -18.75 13.06 29.12
C ALA A 523 -19.97 14.00 29.18
N ALA A 524 -19.98 14.93 30.14
CA ALA A 524 -21.05 15.91 30.27
C ALA A 524 -20.97 16.95 29.15
N PHE A 525 -19.76 17.36 28.74
CA PHE A 525 -19.55 18.20 27.57
C PHE A 525 -20.06 17.54 26.28
N MET A 526 -19.69 16.29 26.05
CA MET A 526 -20.14 15.55 24.85
C MET A 526 -21.67 15.39 24.81
N GLU A 527 -22.31 15.22 25.96
CA GLU A 527 -23.77 15.20 26.07
C GLU A 527 -24.39 16.57 25.76
N THR A 528 -23.79 17.66 26.24
CA THR A 528 -24.23 19.02 25.88
C THR A 528 -24.08 19.28 24.38
N VAL A 529 -22.95 18.90 23.77
CA VAL A 529 -22.76 18.99 22.31
C VAL A 529 -23.84 18.21 21.57
N SER A 530 -24.17 17.00 22.00
CA SER A 530 -25.24 16.18 21.41
C SER A 530 -26.59 16.89 21.41
N GLN A 531 -26.97 17.52 22.52
CA GLN A 531 -28.25 18.24 22.67
C GLN A 531 -28.32 19.54 21.87
N VAL A 532 -27.24 20.32 21.87
CA VAL A 532 -27.13 21.53 21.04
C VAL A 532 -27.20 21.16 19.56
N MET A 533 -26.45 20.13 19.15
CA MET A 533 -26.44 19.62 17.79
C MET A 533 -27.83 19.13 17.35
N ASP A 534 -28.58 18.45 18.20
CA ASP A 534 -29.96 18.05 17.91
C ASP A 534 -30.83 19.27 17.58
N SER A 535 -30.74 20.34 18.38
CA SER A 535 -31.49 21.58 18.18
C SER A 535 -31.13 22.30 16.87
N TRP A 536 -29.85 22.26 16.47
CA TRP A 536 -29.38 22.82 15.21
C TRP A 536 -29.84 21.99 14.00
N LEU A 537 -29.72 20.67 14.08
CA LEU A 537 -30.14 19.78 13.00
C LEU A 537 -31.66 19.83 12.77
N ASP A 538 -32.45 19.89 13.84
CA ASP A 538 -33.91 20.02 13.73
C ASP A 538 -34.32 21.31 12.98
N LYS A 539 -33.57 22.41 13.12
CA LYS A 539 -33.82 23.66 12.36
C LYS A 539 -33.45 23.55 10.89
N LEU A 540 -32.56 22.64 10.52
CA LEU A 540 -32.11 22.44 9.13
C LEU A 540 -32.99 21.42 8.39
N THR A 541 -33.71 20.57 9.11
CA THR A 541 -34.56 19.51 8.53
C THR A 541 -36.05 19.85 8.53
N ASN A 542 -36.48 20.82 9.34
CA ASN A 542 -37.84 21.39 9.33
C ASN A 542 -37.91 22.59 8.40
#